data_AF-A0A9D6T9H4-F1
#
_entry.id   AF-A0A9D6T9H4-F1
#
_cell.length_a   1.000
_cell.length_b   1.000
_cell.length_c   1.000
_cell.angle_alpha   90.00
_cell.angle_beta   90.00
_cell.angle_gamma   90.00
#
_symmetry.space_group_name_H-M   'P 1'
#
loop_
_entity.id
_entity.type
_entity.pdbx_description
1 polymer ?
#
loop_
_entity_poly.entity_id
_entity_poly.type
_entity_poly.pdbx_seq_one_letter_code
_entity_poly.pdbx_strand_id
1 'polypeptide(L)' 'MISTSVGGANGDELTADVARVDPKGMARDSLGNLYIADAANNRVRKIDAL' A
#
# COMPACT_ATOMS: atom_id res chain seq x y z
N MET A 1 3.57 -8.49 9.42
CA MET A 1 2.92 -7.78 10.54
C MET A 1 2.12 -6.64 9.95
N ILE A 2 0.88 -6.41 10.39
CA ILE A 2 0.18 -5.14 10.11
C ILE A 2 0.77 -4.14 11.11
N SER A 3 1.67 -3.26 10.65
CA SER A 3 2.22 -2.21 11.52
C SER A 3 1.20 -1.08 11.63
N THR A 4 0.60 -0.95 12.80
CA THR A 4 0.04 0.32 13.26
C THR A 4 1.05 0.90 14.24
N SER A 5 1.80 1.92 13.84
CA SER A 5 2.36 2.84 14.83
C SER A 5 1.45 4.08 14.90
N VAL A 6 1.33 4.65 16.08
CA VAL A 6 0.73 5.97 16.33
C VAL A 6 1.82 6.73 17.04
N GLY A 7 2.44 7.68 16.36
CA GLY A 7 3.62 8.35 16.89
C GLY A 7 4.26 9.38 15.96
N GLY A 8 3.48 10.37 15.53
CA GLY A 8 3.91 11.76 15.36
C GLY A 8 5.23 12.06 14.62
N ALA A 9 5.05 12.72 13.48
CA ALA A 9 6.04 13.38 12.62
C ALA A 9 6.67 12.48 11.54
N ASN A 10 6.16 12.64 10.32
CA ASN A 10 6.87 12.33 9.08
C ASN A 10 7.32 10.87 8.94
N GLY A 11 6.38 9.92 8.92
CA GLY A 11 6.69 8.53 8.62
C GLY A 11 5.51 7.60 8.81
N ASP A 12 5.11 6.95 7.73
CA ASP A 12 4.85 5.51 7.65
C ASP A 12 3.86 4.86 8.62
N GLU A 13 2.87 5.62 9.07
CA GLU A 13 1.75 5.09 9.83
C GLU A 13 0.52 5.01 8.94
N LEU A 14 0.62 4.07 7.99
CA LEU A 14 -0.45 3.62 7.13
C LEU A 14 -1.59 3.08 8.01
N THR A 15 -2.44 3.98 8.50
CA THR A 15 -3.87 3.67 8.59
C THR A 15 -4.17 3.01 7.25
N ALA A 16 -4.48 1.71 7.28
CA ALA A 16 -4.92 0.99 6.11
C ALA A 16 -6.14 1.75 5.65
N ASP A 17 -5.91 2.67 4.70
CA ASP A 17 -6.89 3.61 4.24
C ASP A 17 -8.09 2.75 3.89
N VAL A 18 -9.17 2.87 4.68
CA VAL A 18 -10.39 2.06 4.49
C VAL A 18 -11.03 2.42 3.14
N ALA A 19 -10.42 3.37 2.40
CA ALA A 19 -10.51 3.51 0.97
C ALA A 19 -10.42 2.15 0.25
N ARG A 20 -11.59 1.74 -0.23
CA ARG A 20 -11.80 0.62 -1.14
C ARG A 20 -10.80 0.71 -2.29
N VAL A 21 -9.98 -0.34 -2.42
CA VAL A 21 -9.11 -0.54 -3.58
C VAL A 21 -9.95 -1.03 -4.75
N ASP A 22 -9.77 -0.46 -5.94
CA ASP A 22 -10.29 -1.00 -7.20
C ASP A 22 -9.13 -1.55 -8.05
N PRO A 23 -8.64 -2.77 -7.75
CA PRO A 23 -7.46 -3.31 -8.39
C PRO A 23 -7.78 -3.69 -9.84
N LYS A 24 -7.21 -2.94 -10.80
CA LYS A 24 -7.29 -3.31 -12.23
C LYS A 24 -6.09 -4.14 -12.69
N GLY A 25 -5.01 -4.11 -11.93
CA GLY A 25 -3.80 -4.87 -12.22
C GLY A 25 -2.90 -4.96 -11.00
N MET A 26 -2.09 -6.00 -10.96
CA MET A 26 -1.10 -6.23 -9.91
C MET A 26 0.21 -6.73 -10.54
N ALA A 27 1.34 -6.30 -9.99
CA ALA A 27 2.66 -6.77 -10.40
C ALA A 27 3.56 -6.91 -9.18
N ARG A 28 4.48 -7.86 -9.23
CA ARG A 28 5.44 -8.10 -8.16
C ARG A 28 6.85 -7.84 -8.66
N ASP A 29 7.68 -7.16 -7.88
CA ASP A 29 9.09 -6.98 -8.23
C ASP A 29 9.96 -8.16 -7.73
N SER A 30 11.23 -8.15 -8.10
CA SER A 30 12.21 -9.19 -7.71
C SER A 30 12.51 -9.20 -6.21
N LEU A 31 12.23 -8.10 -5.51
CA LEU A 31 12.38 -7.99 -4.05
C LEU A 31 11.13 -8.48 -3.31
N GLY A 32 10.07 -8.83 -4.04
CA GLY A 32 8.83 -9.36 -3.48
C GLY A 32 7.76 -8.31 -3.20
N ASN A 33 8.02 -7.02 -3.45
CA ASN A 33 7.02 -5.98 -3.24
C ASN A 33 5.87 -6.13 -4.24
N LEU A 34 4.65 -5.91 -3.77
CA LEU A 34 3.44 -5.95 -4.59
C LEU A 34 2.99 -4.53 -4.94
N TYR A 35 2.77 -4.28 -6.22
CA TYR A 35 2.23 -3.04 -6.74
C TYR A 35 0.80 -3.29 -7.23
N ILE A 36 -0.13 -2.42 -6.85
CA ILE A 36 -1.55 -2.51 -7.18
C ILE A 36 -1.96 -1.23 -7.91
N ALA A 37 -2.52 -1.37 -9.11
CA ALA A 37 -3.14 -0.26 -9.83
C ALA A 37 -4.56 -0.02 -9.28
N ASP A 38 -4.70 0.98 -8.43
CA ASP A 38 -5.95 1.38 -7.79
C ASP A 38 -6.63 2.46 -8.65
N ALA A 39 -7.30 2.00 -9.71
CA ALA A 39 -7.74 2.87 -10.80
C ALA A 39 -8.84 3.84 -10.36
N ALA A 40 -9.76 3.42 -9.49
CA ALA A 40 -10.80 4.31 -8.95
C ALA A 40 -10.20 5.49 -8.17
N ASN A 41 -9.04 5.29 -7.57
CA ASN A 41 -8.33 6.31 -6.80
C ASN A 41 -7.20 7.00 -7.61
N ASN A 42 -7.03 6.65 -8.89
CA ASN A 42 -5.98 7.17 -9.77
C ASN A 42 -4.57 7.07 -9.18
N ARG A 43 -4.24 5.96 -8.50
CA ARG A 43 -2.95 5.77 -7.82
C ARG A 43 -2.41 4.36 -8.02
N VAL A 44 -1.10 4.20 -7.81
CA VAL A 44 -0.46 2.88 -7.64
C VAL A 44 -0.07 2.73 -6.17
N ARG A 45 -0.51 1.65 -5.54
CA ARG A 45 -0.22 1.33 -4.14
C ARG A 45 0.87 0.28 -4.08
N LYS A 46 1.85 0.45 -3.18
CA LYS A 46 2.93 -0.50 -2.94
C LYS A 46 2.72 -1.17 -1.59
N ILE A 47 2.90 -2.49 -1.53
CA ILE A 47 2.97 -3.29 -0.32
C ILE A 47 4.37 -3.88 -0.27
N ASP A 48 5.13 -3.50 0.74
CA ASP A 48 6.50 -3.97 0.91
C ASP A 48 6.51 -5.44 1.36
N ALA A 49 7.46 -6.20 0.83
CA ALA A 49 7.80 -7.51 1.38
C ALA A 49 8.63 -7.35 2.66
N LEU A 50 8.54 -8.35 3.55
CA LEU A 50 9.32 -8.40 4.80
C LEU A 50 10.80 -8.68 4.56
#